data_AF-A0A414S8B3-F1
#
_entry.id   AF-A0A414S8B3-F1
#
_cell.length_a   1.000
_cell.length_b   1.000
_cell.length_c   1.000
_cell.angle_alpha   90.00
_cell.angle_beta   90.00
_cell.angle_gamma   90.00
#
_symmetry.space_group_name_H-M   'P 1'
#
loop_
_entity.id
_entity.type
_entity.pdbx_description
1 polymer ?
#
loop_
_entity_poly.entity_id
_entity_poly.type
_entity_poly.pdbx_seq_one_letter_code
_entity_poly.pdbx_strand_id
1 'polypeptide(L)'
;MDNVFATFLKTAGLYHSIEICENNITDLIELIKGNIKISTYCKECKRERVFRMKPVEYYFESGPEGHEKIVCRNLGEEIESLQNLIFSKKVREEKDFIAEWRWINCQIADTVRIMKLEYICSMNEKHHLDYVVLTTDNSMMKIGQYPSVADMTFPELDAYKHVISKEDRKELGTAIGLFASGVGAGSYVYLRRILERLVYQAKETAGDVIDDEKFEQARMSERVKMLDGYLPEVLINNTTIYGILSKGIHELSEEECRKYFPVVKECIYQILGMWESLRKKQADEAALSKALSAITTSIK
;
A
#
# COMPACT_ATOMS: atom_id res chain seq x y z
N MET A 1 -12.72 15.83 -10.59
CA MET A 1 -12.00 14.94 -11.52
C MET A 1 -10.76 14.48 -10.79
N ASP A 2 -10.60 13.17 -10.63
CA ASP A 2 -9.41 12.61 -10.01
C ASP A 2 -8.28 12.61 -11.03
N ASN A 3 -7.15 13.24 -10.66
CA ASN A 3 -5.96 13.32 -11.48
C ASN A 3 -5.38 11.91 -11.72
N VAL A 4 -5.17 11.53 -12.98
CA VAL A 4 -4.76 10.17 -13.36
C VAL A 4 -3.37 9.82 -12.78
N PHE A 5 -2.43 10.75 -12.80
CA PHE A 5 -1.08 10.54 -12.27
C PHE A 5 -1.06 10.43 -10.75
N ALA A 6 -1.89 11.23 -10.05
CA ALA A 6 -2.05 11.12 -8.61
C ALA A 6 -2.59 9.75 -8.19
N THR A 7 -3.56 9.24 -8.96
CA THR A 7 -4.11 7.88 -8.77
C THR A 7 -3.03 6.84 -8.99
N PHE A 8 -2.30 6.94 -10.11
CA PHE A 8 -1.16 6.08 -10.42
C PHE A 8 -0.12 6.04 -9.30
N LEU A 9 0.30 7.19 -8.76
CA LEU A 9 1.28 7.24 -7.67
C LEU A 9 0.81 6.50 -6.41
N LYS A 10 -0.49 6.58 -6.09
CA LYS A 10 -1.08 5.89 -4.94
C LYS A 10 -1.16 4.37 -5.14
N THR A 11 -1.62 3.94 -6.31
CA THR A 11 -2.03 2.54 -6.53
C THR A 11 -0.95 1.68 -7.17
N ALA A 12 -0.09 2.27 -8.00
CA ALA A 12 0.93 1.53 -8.72
C ALA A 12 2.09 1.13 -7.81
N GLY A 13 2.58 -0.10 -8.00
CA GLY A 13 3.80 -0.59 -7.37
C GLY A 13 5.05 0.12 -7.92
N LEU A 14 6.20 -0.19 -7.34
CA LEU A 14 7.48 0.24 -7.91
C LEU A 14 7.68 -0.40 -9.30
N TYR A 15 8.40 0.31 -10.15
CA TYR A 15 8.73 0.00 -11.55
C TYR A 15 7.54 -0.18 -12.51
N HIS A 16 6.32 0.12 -12.06
CA HIS A 16 5.19 0.28 -12.97
C HIS A 16 5.31 1.62 -13.69
N SER A 17 4.81 1.66 -14.93
CA SER A 17 4.81 2.87 -15.76
C SER A 17 3.42 3.27 -16.20
N ILE A 18 3.28 4.56 -16.50
CA ILE A 18 2.11 5.17 -17.11
C ILE A 18 2.56 5.98 -18.32
N GLU A 19 1.82 5.88 -19.42
CA GLU A 19 2.06 6.65 -20.63
C GLU A 19 1.60 8.11 -20.45
N ILE A 20 2.43 9.04 -20.90
CA ILE A 20 2.16 10.48 -20.97
C ILE A 20 1.72 10.79 -22.40
N CYS A 21 0.52 11.34 -22.56
CA CYS A 21 -0.06 11.65 -23.87
C CYS A 21 -0.82 12.99 -23.83
N GLU A 22 -1.24 13.48 -25.00
CA GLU A 22 -1.94 14.76 -25.12
C GLU A 22 -3.22 14.82 -24.26
N ASN A 23 -3.89 13.68 -24.02
CA ASN A 23 -5.12 13.63 -23.25
C ASN A 23 -4.92 13.78 -21.74
N ASN A 24 -3.74 13.43 -21.22
CA ASN A 24 -3.44 13.44 -19.78
C ASN A 24 -2.40 14.50 -19.39
N ILE A 25 -1.82 15.23 -20.34
CA ILE A 25 -0.76 16.21 -20.07
C ILE A 25 -1.20 17.31 -19.08
N THR A 26 -2.46 17.74 -19.12
CA THR A 26 -3.00 18.72 -18.16
C THR A 26 -2.96 18.18 -16.73
N ASP A 27 -3.26 16.90 -16.52
CA ASP A 27 -3.15 16.26 -15.22
C ASP A 27 -1.69 16.22 -14.76
N LEU A 28 -0.75 15.91 -15.65
CA LEU A 28 0.67 15.91 -15.30
C LEU A 28 1.16 17.31 -14.91
N ILE A 29 0.75 18.34 -15.65
CA ILE A 29 1.08 19.75 -15.36
C ILE A 29 0.55 20.15 -13.99
N GLU A 30 -0.74 19.89 -13.70
CA GLU A 30 -1.35 20.24 -12.42
C GLU A 30 -0.70 19.49 -11.25
N LEU A 31 -0.29 18.24 -11.48
CA LEU A 31 0.50 17.48 -10.53
C LEU A 31 1.83 18.19 -10.24
N ILE A 32 2.64 18.46 -11.27
CA ILE A 32 3.97 19.06 -11.15
C ILE A 32 3.91 20.47 -10.53
N LYS A 33 2.86 21.24 -10.82
CA LYS A 33 2.59 22.55 -10.19
C LYS A 33 2.32 22.46 -8.68
N GLY A 34 2.01 21.27 -8.16
CA GLY A 34 1.68 21.06 -6.76
C GLY A 34 0.22 21.38 -6.40
N ASN A 35 -0.65 21.54 -7.40
CA ASN A 35 -2.07 21.88 -7.19
C ASN A 35 -2.89 20.67 -6.73
N ILE A 36 -2.37 19.47 -6.95
CA ILE A 36 -3.03 18.21 -6.60
C ILE A 36 -2.77 17.85 -5.14
N LYS A 37 -3.87 17.51 -4.45
CA LYS A 37 -3.84 16.98 -3.09
C LYS A 37 -4.19 15.50 -3.10
N ILE A 38 -3.54 14.73 -2.25
CA ILE A 38 -3.79 13.29 -2.12
C ILE A 38 -4.26 12.98 -0.70
N SER A 39 -5.40 12.32 -0.58
CA SER A 39 -5.82 11.67 0.65
C SER A 39 -5.19 10.28 0.73
N THR A 40 -4.37 10.05 1.76
CA THR A 40 -3.76 8.75 2.04
C THR A 40 -3.41 8.62 3.53
N TYR A 41 -3.03 7.42 3.95
CA TYR A 41 -2.63 7.15 5.32
C TYR A 41 -1.29 7.80 5.66
N CYS A 42 -1.25 8.55 6.77
CA CYS A 42 -0.01 9.11 7.31
C CYS A 42 0.51 8.20 8.42
N LYS A 43 1.72 7.64 8.23
CA LYS A 43 2.39 6.74 9.18
C LYS A 43 2.56 7.36 10.57
N GLU A 44 2.86 8.64 10.61
CA GLU A 44 3.16 9.41 11.82
C GLU A 44 1.89 9.85 12.54
N CYS A 45 0.84 10.25 11.79
CA CYS A 45 -0.45 10.63 12.36
C CYS A 45 -1.34 9.42 12.71
N LYS A 46 -1.04 8.24 12.18
CA LYS A 46 -1.82 7.01 12.32
C LYS A 46 -3.28 7.08 11.87
N ARG A 47 -3.57 7.90 10.87
CA ARG A 47 -4.90 8.03 10.26
C ARG A 47 -4.81 8.61 8.86
N GLU A 48 -5.92 8.55 8.14
CA GLU A 48 -6.03 9.19 6.84
C GLU A 48 -5.88 10.71 6.95
N ARG A 49 -5.05 11.25 6.05
CA ARG A 49 -4.68 12.66 6.00
C ARG A 49 -4.61 13.12 4.56
N VAL A 50 -4.87 14.42 4.39
CA VAL A 50 -4.66 15.11 3.12
C VAL A 50 -3.23 15.60 3.07
N PHE A 51 -2.51 15.15 2.06
CA PHE A 51 -1.18 15.62 1.74
C PHE A 51 -1.23 16.62 0.59
N ARG A 52 -0.41 17.66 0.70
CA ARG A 52 -0.22 18.69 -0.34
C ARG A 52 1.15 18.49 -0.96
N MET A 53 1.23 18.49 -2.29
CA MET A 53 2.51 18.38 -2.96
C MET A 53 3.23 19.73 -2.97
N LYS A 54 4.55 19.71 -2.80
CA LYS A 54 5.39 20.86 -3.15
C LYS A 54 5.53 20.93 -4.68
N PRO A 55 5.46 22.14 -5.27
CA PRO A 55 5.75 22.30 -6.70
C PRO A 55 7.16 21.81 -7.01
N VAL A 56 7.34 21.19 -8.18
CA VAL A 56 8.67 20.82 -8.66
C VAL A 56 9.34 22.06 -9.23
N GLU A 57 10.53 22.37 -8.71
CA GLU A 57 11.30 23.53 -9.11
C GLU A 57 12.28 23.18 -10.25
N TYR A 58 12.36 24.07 -11.23
CA TYR A 58 13.30 24.02 -12.34
C TYR A 58 14.30 25.17 -12.21
N TYR A 59 15.58 24.82 -12.25
CA TYR A 59 16.69 25.77 -12.11
C TYR A 59 17.45 25.85 -13.41
N PHE A 60 17.71 27.06 -13.90
CA PHE A 60 18.53 27.29 -15.10
C PHE A 60 19.33 28.59 -15.00
N GLU A 61 20.43 28.64 -15.73
CA GLU A 61 21.29 29.83 -15.80
C GLU A 61 20.79 30.79 -16.87
N SER A 62 20.62 32.06 -16.52
CA SER A 62 20.13 33.09 -17.44
C SER A 62 21.27 33.97 -17.95
N GLY A 63 21.77 33.73 -19.16
CA GLY A 63 22.67 34.65 -19.87
C GLY A 63 23.41 34.02 -21.06
N PRO A 64 23.73 34.78 -22.12
CA PRO A 64 24.49 34.30 -23.28
C PRO A 64 25.96 33.98 -22.97
N GLU A 65 26.49 34.48 -21.85
CA GLU A 65 27.89 34.32 -21.41
C GLU A 65 28.03 33.81 -19.96
N GLY A 66 26.96 33.25 -19.36
CA GLY A 66 27.05 32.71 -18.00
C GLY A 66 27.22 33.77 -16.90
N HIS A 67 26.60 34.94 -17.03
CA HIS A 67 26.47 35.86 -15.89
C HIS A 67 25.48 35.26 -14.86
N GLU A 68 26.07 34.48 -13.97
CA GLU A 68 25.67 33.63 -12.83
C GLU A 68 24.39 33.96 -12.05
N LYS A 69 23.26 34.25 -12.70
CA LYS A 69 21.96 34.23 -12.02
C LYS A 69 21.26 32.91 -12.30
N ILE A 70 21.29 32.05 -11.28
CA ILE A 70 20.42 30.87 -11.19
C ILE A 70 18.99 31.38 -11.01
N VAL A 71 18.14 31.11 -12.00
CA VAL A 71 16.72 31.42 -11.95
C VAL A 71 15.98 30.14 -11.59
N CYS A 72 15.10 30.24 -10.59
CA CYS A 72 14.18 29.18 -10.19
C CYS A 72 12.79 29.48 -10.75
N ARG A 73 12.16 28.48 -11.38
CA ARG A 73 10.77 28.55 -11.86
C ARG A 73 10.01 27.28 -11.50
N ASN A 74 8.69 27.35 -11.56
CA ASN A 74 7.84 26.17 -11.44
C ASN A 74 7.94 25.35 -12.73
N LEU A 75 8.39 24.10 -12.63
CA LEU A 75 8.54 23.22 -13.79
C LEU A 75 7.21 22.99 -14.53
N GLY A 76 6.09 22.96 -13.80
CA GLY A 76 4.78 22.79 -14.39
C GLY A 76 4.32 23.98 -15.23
N GLU A 77 4.70 25.20 -14.86
CA GLU A 77 4.44 26.41 -15.67
C GLU A 77 5.27 26.44 -16.95
N GLU A 78 6.51 25.95 -16.90
CA GLU A 78 7.36 25.81 -18.09
C GLU A 78 6.81 24.76 -19.07
N ILE A 79 6.39 23.60 -18.55
CA ILE A 79 5.76 22.56 -19.37
C ILE A 79 4.45 23.08 -19.98
N GLU A 80 3.62 23.78 -19.20
CA GLU A 80 2.38 24.38 -19.70
C GLU A 80 2.63 25.39 -20.82
N SER A 81 3.62 26.27 -20.65
CA SER A 81 4.00 27.25 -21.67
C SER A 81 4.47 26.58 -22.96
N LEU A 82 5.23 25.49 -22.85
CA LEU A 82 5.67 24.68 -23.98
C LEU A 82 4.49 24.00 -24.69
N GLN A 83 3.56 23.41 -23.94
CA GLN A 83 2.38 22.77 -24.52
C GLN A 83 1.50 23.79 -25.26
N ASN A 84 1.26 24.95 -24.66
CA ASN A 84 0.51 26.04 -25.29
C ASN A 84 1.15 26.48 -26.62
N LEU A 85 2.49 26.55 -26.69
CA LEU A 85 3.20 26.84 -27.94
C LEU A 85 3.00 25.74 -28.99
N ILE A 86 3.10 24.46 -28.60
CA ILE A 86 2.89 23.31 -29.51
C ILE A 86 1.46 23.33 -30.06
N PHE A 87 0.45 23.50 -29.21
CA PHE A 87 -0.94 23.57 -29.65
C PHE A 87 -1.19 24.77 -30.57
N SER A 88 -0.60 25.94 -30.27
CA SER A 88 -0.73 27.12 -31.13
C SER A 88 -0.12 26.94 -32.52
N LYS A 89 0.97 26.16 -32.65
CA LYS A 89 1.59 25.83 -33.94
C LYS A 89 0.77 24.81 -34.72
N LYS A 90 0.29 23.74 -34.07
CA LYS A 90 -0.60 22.74 -34.68
C LYS A 90 -1.87 23.37 -35.30
N VAL A 91 -2.41 24.42 -34.69
CA VAL A 91 -3.60 25.13 -35.21
C VAL A 91 -3.27 26.00 -36.45
N ARG A 92 -2.02 26.43 -36.62
CA ARG A 92 -1.59 27.29 -37.73
C ARG A 92 -1.08 26.52 -38.95
N GLU A 93 -0.52 25.33 -38.75
CA GLU A 93 0.08 24.50 -39.79
C GLU A 93 -0.83 23.29 -40.06
N GLU A 94 -1.74 23.41 -41.04
CA GLU A 94 -2.47 22.25 -41.54
C GLU A 94 -1.48 21.25 -42.20
N LYS A 95 -1.26 20.13 -41.52
CA LYS A 95 -0.92 18.79 -42.05
C LYS A 95 0.47 18.43 -42.62
N ASP A 96 1.43 19.32 -42.80
CA ASP A 96 2.75 18.88 -43.32
C ASP A 96 3.83 18.86 -42.23
N PHE A 97 4.30 17.64 -41.92
CA PHE A 97 5.13 17.20 -40.79
C PHE A 97 4.40 17.11 -39.44
N ILE A 98 3.74 15.98 -39.19
CA ILE A 98 3.46 15.55 -37.81
C ILE A 98 4.81 15.20 -37.17
N ALA A 99 5.48 16.22 -36.63
CA ALA A 99 6.52 15.99 -35.64
C ALA A 99 5.85 15.22 -34.49
N GLU A 100 6.41 14.06 -34.16
CA GLU A 100 5.94 13.21 -33.07
C GLU A 100 5.80 14.07 -31.79
N TRP A 101 4.61 14.08 -31.20
CA TRP A 101 4.35 14.94 -30.04
C TRP A 101 5.24 14.54 -28.87
N ARG A 102 5.84 15.56 -28.23
CA ARG A 102 6.67 15.40 -27.04
C ARG A 102 6.17 16.33 -25.96
N TRP A 103 6.08 15.81 -24.74
CA TRP A 103 5.68 16.60 -23.60
C TRP A 103 6.79 17.52 -23.06
N ILE A 104 8.05 17.21 -23.41
CA ILE A 104 9.27 17.92 -23.00
C ILE A 104 10.13 18.37 -24.20
N ASN A 105 10.96 19.39 -23.98
CA ASN A 105 12.05 19.76 -24.88
C ASN A 105 13.42 19.35 -24.31
N CYS A 106 14.49 19.57 -25.07
CA CYS A 106 15.86 19.30 -24.65
C CYS A 106 16.32 20.12 -23.44
N GLN A 107 15.71 21.29 -23.17
CA GLN A 107 16.11 22.18 -22.08
C GLN A 107 15.66 21.68 -20.71
N ILE A 108 14.54 20.95 -20.65
CA ILE A 108 14.00 20.39 -19.40
C ILE A 108 14.22 18.88 -19.29
N ALA A 109 14.74 18.22 -20.34
CA ALA A 109 14.90 16.77 -20.41
C ALA A 109 15.70 16.19 -19.23
N ASP A 110 16.82 16.82 -18.87
CA ASP A 110 17.65 16.35 -17.76
C ASP A 110 16.97 16.54 -16.41
N THR A 111 16.20 17.61 -16.23
CA THR A 111 15.48 17.89 -14.98
C THR A 111 14.30 16.95 -14.78
N VAL A 112 13.56 16.63 -15.84
CA VAL A 112 12.41 15.74 -15.73
C VAL A 112 12.80 14.27 -15.61
N ARG A 113 14.02 13.90 -16.07
CA ARG A 113 14.49 12.51 -16.10
C ARG A 113 14.25 11.79 -14.78
N ILE A 114 14.63 12.40 -13.65
CA ILE A 114 14.33 11.87 -12.31
C ILE A 114 13.70 12.98 -11.49
N MET A 115 12.42 12.84 -11.15
CA MET A 115 11.70 13.80 -10.33
C MET A 115 11.38 13.23 -8.95
N LYS A 116 11.62 14.04 -7.92
CA LYS A 116 11.14 13.81 -6.56
C LYS A 116 9.86 14.61 -6.35
N LEU A 117 8.76 13.91 -6.11
CA LEU A 117 7.45 14.49 -5.81
C LEU A 117 7.23 14.44 -4.31
N GLU A 118 7.43 15.57 -3.64
CA GLU A 118 7.34 15.69 -2.19
C GLU A 118 5.94 16.07 -1.74
N TYR A 119 5.32 15.23 -0.93
CA TYR A 119 4.02 15.48 -0.31
C TYR A 119 4.17 15.72 1.18
N ILE A 120 3.50 16.76 1.67
CA ILE A 120 3.52 17.18 3.07
C ILE A 120 2.14 17.03 3.68
N CYS A 121 2.07 16.40 4.86
CA CYS A 121 0.82 16.25 5.58
C CYS A 121 0.28 17.62 6.02
N SER A 122 -1.00 17.90 5.73
CA SER A 122 -1.64 19.18 6.10
C SER A 122 -1.70 19.45 7.60
N MET A 123 -1.45 18.44 8.45
CA MET A 123 -1.48 18.57 9.91
C MET A 123 -0.11 18.83 10.54
N ASN A 124 0.97 18.41 9.87
CA ASN A 124 2.32 18.56 10.38
C ASN A 124 3.32 18.53 9.22
N GLU A 125 4.10 19.60 9.09
CA GLU A 125 5.05 19.79 8.00
C GLU A 125 6.22 18.81 8.01
N LYS A 126 6.49 18.15 9.15
CA LYS A 126 7.54 17.13 9.29
C LYS A 126 7.13 15.74 8.78
N HIS A 127 5.85 15.54 8.46
CA HIS A 127 5.36 14.25 7.97
C HIS A 127 5.36 14.27 6.45
N HIS A 128 6.20 13.42 5.85
CA HIS A 128 6.47 13.43 4.43
C HIS A 128 6.02 12.12 3.77
N LEU A 129 5.50 12.27 2.57
CA LEU A 129 5.24 11.20 1.63
C LEU A 129 5.97 11.59 0.35
N ASP A 130 6.98 10.84 -0.03
CA ASP A 130 7.78 11.16 -1.20
C ASP A 130 7.61 10.08 -2.26
N TYR A 131 7.42 10.49 -3.51
CA TYR A 131 7.50 9.60 -4.66
C TYR A 131 8.70 9.99 -5.51
N VAL A 132 9.41 9.01 -6.05
CA VAL A 132 10.48 9.23 -7.02
C VAL A 132 10.06 8.59 -8.33
N VAL A 133 10.06 9.36 -9.40
CA VAL A 133 9.69 8.90 -10.74
C VAL A 133 10.85 9.08 -11.71
N LEU A 134 11.03 8.10 -12.60
CA LEU A 134 11.92 8.17 -13.75
C LEU A 134 11.04 8.41 -14.99
N THR A 135 11.35 9.43 -15.77
CA THR A 135 10.68 9.63 -17.06
C THR A 135 11.62 9.30 -18.21
N THR A 136 11.12 8.49 -19.14
CA THR A 136 11.83 8.14 -20.37
C THR A 136 10.87 8.37 -21.52
N ASP A 137 11.24 9.24 -22.46
CA ASP A 137 10.38 9.67 -23.58
C ASP A 137 8.99 10.12 -23.06
N ASN A 138 7.93 9.44 -23.49
CA ASN A 138 6.54 9.70 -23.10
C ASN A 138 6.06 8.71 -22.02
N SER A 139 6.94 8.18 -21.18
CA SER A 139 6.58 7.25 -20.10
C SER A 139 7.10 7.74 -18.75
N MET A 140 6.25 7.64 -17.73
CA MET A 140 6.61 7.88 -16.33
C MET A 140 6.60 6.56 -15.59
N MET A 141 7.74 6.20 -15.00
CA MET A 141 7.90 5.02 -14.15
C MET A 141 8.11 5.42 -12.70
N LYS A 142 7.36 4.80 -11.78
CA LYS A 142 7.56 5.01 -10.34
C LYS A 142 8.75 4.18 -9.87
N ILE A 143 9.85 4.79 -9.44
CA ILE A 143 11.08 4.08 -9.04
C ILE A 143 11.35 4.12 -7.53
N GLY A 144 10.66 4.98 -6.78
CA GLY A 144 10.81 5.07 -5.34
C GLY A 144 9.56 5.59 -4.63
N GLN A 145 9.42 5.23 -3.36
CA GLN A 145 8.35 5.71 -2.49
C GLN A 145 8.82 5.71 -1.02
N TYR A 146 8.52 6.79 -0.29
CA TYR A 146 8.64 6.89 1.17
C TYR A 146 7.34 7.44 1.76
N PRO A 147 6.80 6.90 2.87
CA PRO A 147 7.18 5.63 3.48
C PRO A 147 7.06 4.46 2.49
N SER A 148 7.62 3.29 2.78
CA SER A 148 7.39 2.14 1.91
C SER A 148 5.90 1.77 1.89
N VAL A 149 5.44 1.02 0.88
CA VAL A 149 4.06 0.50 0.88
C VAL A 149 3.81 -0.27 2.18
N ALA A 150 4.76 -1.08 2.66
CA ALA A 150 4.69 -1.81 3.92
C ALA A 150 4.67 -0.91 5.18
N ASP A 151 5.14 0.33 5.09
CA ASP A 151 5.06 1.31 6.18
C ASP A 151 3.73 2.09 6.19
N MET A 152 3.15 2.34 5.01
CA MET A 152 1.83 2.94 4.85
C MET A 152 0.69 1.95 5.13
N THR A 153 0.98 0.66 4.97
CA THR A 153 0.06 -0.44 5.22
C THR A 153 0.51 -1.10 6.53
N PHE A 154 -0.05 -0.85 7.71
CA PHE A 154 -1.46 -0.83 8.03
C PHE A 154 -1.69 -0.26 9.46
N PRO A 155 -2.44 0.84 9.65
CA PRO A 155 -3.13 1.10 10.92
C PRO A 155 -4.07 -0.04 11.31
N GLU A 156 -4.59 -0.79 10.33
CA GLU A 156 -5.48 -1.93 10.57
C GLU A 156 -4.78 -3.01 11.42
N LEU A 157 -3.47 -3.19 11.28
CA LEU A 157 -2.69 -4.10 12.14
C LEU A 157 -2.47 -3.53 13.55
N ASP A 158 -2.58 -2.22 13.77
CA ASP A 158 -2.59 -1.64 15.13
C ASP A 158 -3.83 -2.10 15.90
N ALA A 159 -4.95 -2.39 15.23
CA ALA A 159 -6.15 -2.93 15.87
C ALA A 159 -5.92 -4.30 16.50
N TYR A 160 -5.04 -5.11 15.92
CA TYR A 160 -4.77 -6.49 16.35
C TYR A 160 -3.49 -6.64 17.17
N LYS A 161 -2.81 -5.54 17.56
CA LYS A 161 -1.52 -5.55 18.27
C LYS A 161 -1.49 -6.39 19.56
N HIS A 162 -2.66 -6.68 20.11
CA HIS A 162 -2.88 -7.39 21.35
C HIS A 162 -2.99 -8.90 21.18
N VAL A 163 -3.30 -9.36 19.97
CA VAL A 163 -3.54 -10.76 19.63
C VAL A 163 -2.54 -11.30 18.60
N ILE A 164 -1.93 -10.43 17.79
CA ILE A 164 -0.89 -10.81 16.83
C ILE A 164 0.50 -10.72 17.45
N SER A 165 1.36 -11.69 17.15
CA SER A 165 2.77 -11.62 17.56
C SER A 165 3.52 -10.51 16.79
N LYS A 166 4.62 -10.01 17.37
CA LYS A 166 5.48 -9.02 16.67
C LYS A 166 6.08 -9.59 15.38
N GLU A 167 6.38 -10.88 15.37
CA GLU A 167 6.93 -11.59 14.21
C GLU A 167 5.89 -11.69 13.09
N ASP A 168 4.70 -12.21 13.41
CA ASP A 168 3.62 -12.37 12.42
C ASP A 168 3.17 -11.02 11.86
N ARG A 169 3.19 -9.96 12.68
CA ARG A 169 2.92 -8.61 12.20
C ARG A 169 3.95 -8.14 11.17
N LYS A 170 5.23 -8.38 11.43
CA LYS A 170 6.32 -8.02 10.50
C LYS A 170 6.19 -8.82 9.21
N GLU A 171 5.92 -10.12 9.33
CA GLU A 171 5.75 -11.01 8.19
C GLU A 171 4.53 -10.67 7.34
N LEU A 172 3.41 -10.29 7.96
CA LEU A 172 2.20 -9.88 7.26
C LEU A 172 2.45 -8.58 6.48
N GLY A 173 3.18 -7.64 7.07
CA GLY A 173 3.66 -6.44 6.38
C GLY A 173 4.56 -6.76 5.18
N THR A 174 5.50 -7.69 5.35
CA THR A 174 6.36 -8.17 4.25
C THR A 174 5.54 -8.84 3.14
N ALA A 175 4.58 -9.70 3.50
CA ALA A 175 3.69 -10.37 2.55
C ALA A 175 2.95 -9.35 1.68
N ILE A 176 2.41 -8.31 2.32
CA ILE A 176 1.65 -7.28 1.62
C ILE A 176 2.55 -6.40 0.75
N GLY A 177 3.75 -6.08 1.24
CA GLY A 177 4.76 -5.38 0.43
C GLY A 177 5.18 -6.15 -0.82
N LEU A 178 5.39 -7.47 -0.70
CA LEU A 178 5.70 -8.36 -1.83
C LEU A 178 4.54 -8.41 -2.82
N PHE A 179 3.31 -8.55 -2.33
CA PHE A 179 2.11 -8.55 -3.16
C PHE A 179 1.95 -7.23 -3.94
N ALA A 180 2.15 -6.09 -3.27
CA ALA A 180 2.11 -4.77 -3.91
C ALA A 180 3.23 -4.56 -4.95
N SER A 181 4.33 -5.28 -4.81
CA SER A 181 5.44 -5.29 -5.77
C SER A 181 5.21 -6.28 -6.93
N GLY A 182 4.04 -6.92 -6.97
CA GLY A 182 3.67 -7.90 -7.99
C GLY A 182 4.21 -9.31 -7.75
N VAL A 183 4.86 -9.57 -6.62
CA VAL A 183 5.46 -10.86 -6.27
C VAL A 183 4.45 -11.72 -5.51
N GLY A 184 3.70 -12.53 -6.26
CA GLY A 184 2.63 -13.42 -5.79
C GLY A 184 3.17 -14.58 -4.94
N ALA A 185 4.01 -15.44 -5.50
CA ALA A 185 4.52 -16.63 -4.80
C ALA A 185 5.25 -16.26 -3.50
N GLY A 186 6.11 -15.23 -3.57
CA GLY A 186 6.83 -14.73 -2.40
C GLY A 186 5.90 -14.24 -1.30
N SER A 187 4.88 -13.45 -1.64
CA SER A 187 3.87 -12.99 -0.67
C SER A 187 3.11 -14.14 -0.01
N TYR A 188 2.84 -15.20 -0.77
CA TYR A 188 2.08 -16.37 -0.32
C TYR A 188 2.84 -17.21 0.72
N VAL A 189 4.18 -17.31 0.61
CA VAL A 189 5.04 -17.98 1.61
C VAL A 189 4.76 -17.44 3.01
N TYR A 190 4.75 -16.11 3.13
CA TYR A 190 4.56 -15.44 4.42
C TYR A 190 3.14 -15.67 4.96
N LEU A 191 2.11 -15.53 4.12
CA LEU A 191 0.72 -15.76 4.56
C LEU A 191 0.51 -17.19 5.08
N ARG A 192 1.07 -18.19 4.39
CA ARG A 192 0.96 -19.59 4.80
C ARG A 192 1.61 -19.81 6.17
N ARG A 193 2.83 -19.30 6.38
CA ARG A 193 3.55 -19.44 7.65
C ARG A 193 2.81 -18.78 8.81
N ILE A 194 2.26 -17.59 8.60
CA ILE A 194 1.44 -16.89 9.60
C ILE A 194 0.21 -17.72 9.95
N LEU A 195 -0.52 -18.21 8.94
CA LEU A 195 -1.72 -18.99 9.18
C LEU A 195 -1.43 -20.30 9.94
N GLU A 196 -0.36 -21.01 9.58
CA GLU A 196 0.07 -22.22 10.29
C GLU A 196 0.33 -21.91 11.77
N ARG A 197 1.06 -20.83 12.09
CA ARG A 197 1.28 -20.39 13.48
C ARG A 197 -0.01 -20.04 14.21
N LEU A 198 -0.95 -19.35 13.54
CA LEU A 198 -2.25 -19.01 14.14
C LEU A 198 -3.08 -20.26 14.45
N VAL A 199 -3.05 -21.27 13.57
CA VAL A 199 -3.71 -22.56 13.80
C VAL A 199 -3.09 -23.28 15.00
N TYR A 200 -1.77 -23.26 15.14
CA TYR A 200 -1.08 -23.80 16.31
C TYR A 200 -1.45 -23.06 17.61
N GLN A 201 -1.55 -21.73 17.58
CA GLN A 201 -2.01 -20.93 18.72
C GLN A 201 -3.48 -21.22 19.10
N ALA A 202 -4.34 -21.46 18.11
CA ALA A 202 -5.71 -21.90 18.37
C ALA A 202 -5.72 -23.26 19.09
N LYS A 203 -4.86 -24.19 18.68
CA LYS A 203 -4.69 -25.48 19.36
C LYS A 203 -4.18 -25.32 20.79
N GLU A 204 -3.19 -24.46 21.04
CA GLU A 204 -2.74 -24.16 22.40
C GLU A 204 -3.88 -23.60 23.27
N THR A 205 -4.76 -22.79 22.68
CA THR A 205 -5.93 -22.24 23.37
C THR A 205 -6.99 -23.32 23.67
N ALA A 206 -7.15 -24.31 22.79
CA ALA A 206 -8.05 -25.44 23.01
C ALA A 206 -7.54 -26.43 24.09
N GLY A 207 -6.23 -26.44 24.35
CA GLY A 207 -5.62 -27.30 25.38
C GLY A 207 -5.88 -28.79 25.13
N ASP A 208 -6.14 -29.53 26.22
CA ASP A 208 -6.34 -30.99 26.19
C ASP A 208 -7.66 -31.44 25.54
N VAL A 209 -8.50 -30.50 25.08
CA VAL A 209 -9.73 -30.83 24.34
C VAL A 209 -9.41 -31.50 23.00
N ILE A 210 -8.22 -31.23 22.45
CA ILE A 210 -7.76 -31.78 21.18
C ILE A 210 -6.58 -32.70 21.45
N ASP A 211 -6.65 -33.91 20.90
CA ASP A 211 -5.61 -34.92 20.99
C ASP A 211 -4.39 -34.53 20.13
N ASP A 212 -3.24 -34.36 20.77
CA ASP A 212 -1.99 -33.89 20.16
C ASP A 212 -1.47 -34.84 19.08
N GLU A 213 -1.58 -36.16 19.30
CA GLU A 213 -1.11 -37.15 18.31
C GLU A 213 -1.99 -37.14 17.07
N LYS A 214 -3.31 -37.04 17.26
CA LYS A 214 -4.25 -36.92 16.13
C LYS A 214 -4.11 -35.60 15.40
N PHE A 215 -3.84 -34.51 16.11
CA PHE A 215 -3.65 -33.19 15.52
C PHE A 215 -2.38 -33.16 14.66
N GLU A 216 -1.26 -33.71 15.15
CA GLU A 216 -0.02 -33.72 14.39
C GLU A 216 -0.07 -34.65 13.16
N GLN A 217 -0.77 -35.78 13.25
CA GLN A 217 -0.94 -36.69 12.11
C GLN A 217 -1.97 -36.20 11.08
N ALA A 218 -2.90 -35.33 11.49
CA ALA A 218 -3.94 -34.79 10.62
C ALA A 218 -3.40 -33.82 9.58
N ARG A 219 -4.00 -33.82 8.38
CA ARG A 219 -3.70 -32.80 7.36
C ARG A 219 -4.18 -31.43 7.83
N MET A 220 -3.61 -30.35 7.30
CA MET A 220 -3.99 -28.98 7.69
C MET A 220 -5.51 -28.73 7.62
N SER A 221 -6.19 -29.27 6.60
CA SER A 221 -7.64 -29.20 6.45
C SER A 221 -8.43 -29.87 7.59
N GLU A 222 -7.89 -30.96 8.12
CA GLU A 222 -8.48 -31.71 9.23
C GLU A 222 -8.18 -31.03 10.57
N ARG A 223 -6.95 -30.51 10.74
CA ARG A 223 -6.56 -29.70 11.91
C ARG A 223 -7.49 -28.52 12.14
N VAL A 224 -7.86 -27.79 11.09
CA VAL A 224 -8.81 -26.67 11.23
C VAL A 224 -10.21 -27.18 11.61
N LYS A 225 -10.70 -28.27 11.00
CA LYS A 225 -12.00 -28.84 11.38
C LYS A 225 -12.03 -29.30 12.84
N MET A 226 -10.91 -29.77 13.38
CA MET A 226 -10.80 -30.14 14.80
C MET A 226 -10.85 -28.94 15.74
N LEU A 227 -10.53 -27.74 15.23
CA LEU A 227 -10.54 -26.47 15.97
C LEU A 227 -11.90 -25.74 15.88
N ASP A 228 -12.98 -26.49 15.72
CA ASP A 228 -14.34 -25.94 15.71
C ASP A 228 -14.63 -25.18 17.02
N GLY A 229 -15.16 -23.97 16.90
CA GLY A 229 -15.36 -23.04 18.02
C GLY A 229 -14.13 -22.18 18.42
N TYR A 230 -12.92 -22.51 17.95
CA TYR A 230 -11.69 -21.74 18.20
C TYR A 230 -11.19 -20.97 16.96
N LEU A 231 -11.74 -21.29 15.78
CA LEU A 231 -11.53 -20.57 14.52
C LEU A 231 -12.87 -20.05 13.96
N PRO A 232 -12.86 -19.00 13.11
CA PRO A 232 -14.08 -18.48 12.50
C PRO A 232 -14.83 -19.55 11.69
N GLU A 233 -16.16 -19.58 11.79
CA GLU A 233 -17.00 -20.55 11.06
C GLU A 233 -16.79 -20.49 9.54
N VAL A 234 -16.52 -19.29 9.00
CA VAL A 234 -16.24 -19.08 7.57
C VAL A 234 -15.02 -19.87 7.12
N LEU A 235 -14.03 -20.03 7.99
CA LEU A 235 -12.83 -20.82 7.73
C LEU A 235 -13.18 -22.32 7.78
N ILE A 236 -13.87 -22.76 8.83
CA ILE A 236 -14.25 -24.18 9.02
C ILE A 236 -15.15 -24.70 7.88
N ASN A 237 -16.10 -23.87 7.43
CA ASN A 237 -17.10 -24.26 6.43
C ASN A 237 -16.59 -24.19 4.98
N ASN A 238 -15.51 -23.44 4.70
CA ASN A 238 -14.98 -23.29 3.35
C ASN A 238 -13.72 -24.13 3.13
N THR A 239 -13.92 -25.38 2.71
CA THR A 239 -12.86 -26.33 2.36
C THR A 239 -11.96 -25.84 1.21
N THR A 240 -12.46 -24.93 0.37
CA THR A 240 -11.73 -24.30 -0.74
C THR A 240 -10.55 -23.45 -0.29
N ILE A 241 -10.65 -22.78 0.86
CA ILE A 241 -9.56 -21.96 1.41
C ILE A 241 -8.37 -22.87 1.75
N TYR A 242 -8.63 -24.05 2.34
CA TYR A 242 -7.58 -25.04 2.61
C TYR A 242 -7.05 -25.71 1.36
N GLY A 243 -7.88 -25.91 0.34
CA GLY A 243 -7.40 -26.36 -0.96
C GLY A 243 -6.38 -25.40 -1.57
N ILE A 244 -6.62 -24.09 -1.44
CA ILE A 244 -5.70 -23.03 -1.87
C ILE A 244 -4.40 -23.07 -1.04
N LEU A 245 -4.51 -23.24 0.28
CA LEU A 245 -3.36 -23.33 1.21
C LEU A 245 -2.52 -24.61 1.06
N SER A 246 -3.18 -25.72 0.72
CA SER A 246 -2.57 -27.04 0.54
C SER A 246 -1.92 -27.19 -0.82
N LYS A 247 -2.39 -26.49 -1.85
CA LYS A 247 -1.67 -26.34 -3.11
C LYS A 247 -0.38 -25.58 -2.82
N GLY A 248 0.75 -26.26 -3.00
CA GLY A 248 2.06 -25.67 -2.72
C GLY A 248 2.31 -24.47 -3.63
N ILE A 249 3.25 -23.60 -3.22
CA ILE A 249 3.77 -22.53 -4.09
C ILE A 249 4.37 -23.10 -5.40
N HIS A 250 4.73 -24.38 -5.41
CA HIS A 250 5.21 -25.09 -6.58
C HIS A 250 4.10 -25.49 -7.57
N GLU A 251 2.82 -25.44 -7.18
CA GLU A 251 1.67 -25.81 -8.03
C GLU A 251 0.92 -24.59 -8.57
N LEU A 252 1.10 -23.42 -7.95
CA LEU A 252 0.41 -22.19 -8.30
C LEU A 252 1.32 -21.26 -9.11
N SER A 253 0.80 -20.70 -10.19
CA SER A 253 1.48 -19.63 -10.92
C SER A 253 1.50 -18.32 -10.12
N GLU A 254 2.37 -17.39 -10.53
CA GLU A 254 2.46 -16.06 -9.92
C GLU A 254 1.11 -15.30 -9.99
N GLU A 255 0.39 -15.43 -11.11
CA GLU A 255 -0.91 -14.80 -11.29
C GLU A 255 -1.98 -15.39 -10.37
N GLU A 256 -1.99 -16.71 -10.20
CA GLU A 256 -2.90 -17.38 -9.28
C GLU A 256 -2.61 -17.00 -7.83
N CYS A 257 -1.34 -16.94 -7.44
CA CYS A 257 -0.94 -16.48 -6.11
C CYS A 257 -1.44 -15.06 -5.84
N ARG A 258 -1.33 -14.16 -6.83
CA ARG A 258 -1.89 -12.79 -6.72
C ARG A 258 -3.41 -12.80 -6.60
N LYS A 259 -4.11 -13.67 -7.32
CA LYS A 259 -5.58 -13.79 -7.24
C LYS A 259 -6.05 -14.29 -5.88
N TYR A 260 -5.32 -15.21 -5.27
CA TYR A 260 -5.68 -15.80 -3.98
C TYR A 260 -5.23 -14.98 -2.78
N PHE A 261 -4.20 -14.14 -2.92
CA PHE A 261 -3.65 -13.34 -1.83
C PHE A 261 -4.71 -12.53 -1.05
N PRO A 262 -5.63 -11.77 -1.68
CA PRO A 262 -6.64 -11.01 -0.94
C PRO A 262 -7.55 -11.90 -0.07
N VAL A 263 -7.89 -13.10 -0.56
CA VAL A 263 -8.77 -14.04 0.13
C VAL A 263 -8.06 -14.60 1.37
N VAL A 264 -6.81 -15.04 1.23
CA VAL A 264 -6.03 -15.58 2.36
C VAL A 264 -5.71 -14.50 3.39
N LYS A 265 -5.42 -13.27 2.94
CA LYS A 265 -5.24 -12.12 3.84
C LYS A 265 -6.49 -11.87 4.68
N GLU A 266 -7.67 -11.90 4.06
CA GLU A 266 -8.94 -11.69 4.77
C GLU A 266 -9.20 -12.80 5.79
N CYS A 267 -8.86 -14.05 5.47
CA CYS A 267 -8.95 -15.16 6.42
C CYS A 267 -8.13 -14.91 7.70
N ILE A 268 -6.90 -14.44 7.55
CA ILE A 268 -6.04 -14.09 8.69
C ILE A 268 -6.70 -12.97 9.52
N TYR A 269 -7.27 -11.94 8.87
CA TYR A 269 -7.96 -10.88 9.58
C TYR A 269 -9.22 -11.34 10.31
N GLN A 270 -9.98 -12.30 9.76
CA GLN A 270 -11.14 -12.87 10.46
C GLN A 270 -10.72 -13.62 11.74
N ILE A 271 -9.61 -14.38 11.70
CA ILE A 271 -9.06 -15.05 12.89
C ILE A 271 -8.67 -14.00 13.95
N LEU A 272 -7.87 -13.02 13.55
CA LEU A 272 -7.39 -11.96 14.46
C LEU A 272 -8.55 -11.14 15.03
N GLY A 273 -9.57 -10.84 14.22
CA GLY A 273 -10.77 -10.13 14.65
C GLY A 273 -11.60 -10.91 15.67
N MET A 274 -11.77 -12.21 15.46
CA MET A 274 -12.45 -13.08 16.41
C MET A 274 -11.71 -13.12 17.75
N TRP A 275 -10.38 -13.29 17.74
CA TRP A 275 -9.58 -13.32 18.96
C TRP A 275 -9.58 -11.99 19.71
N GLU A 276 -9.50 -10.86 19.00
CA GLU A 276 -9.59 -9.54 19.62
C GLU A 276 -10.96 -9.31 20.26
N SER A 277 -12.04 -9.79 19.62
CA SER A 277 -13.39 -9.76 20.19
C SER A 277 -13.51 -10.63 21.44
N LEU A 278 -12.96 -11.85 21.43
CA LEU A 278 -12.94 -12.74 22.60
C LEU A 278 -12.18 -12.11 23.77
N ARG A 279 -11.01 -11.53 23.50
CA ARG A 279 -10.20 -10.81 24.49
C ARG A 279 -10.98 -9.66 25.14
N LYS A 280 -11.71 -8.86 24.35
CA LYS A 280 -12.53 -7.75 24.87
C LYS A 280 -13.63 -8.26 25.79
N LYS A 281 -14.37 -9.29 25.37
CA LYS A 281 -15.40 -9.92 26.20
C LYS A 281 -14.85 -10.40 27.54
N GLN A 282 -13.73 -11.11 27.53
CA GLN A 282 -13.08 -11.59 28.77
C GLN A 282 -12.62 -10.44 29.68
N ALA A 283 -12.10 -9.36 29.11
CA ALA A 283 -11.69 -8.19 29.89
C ALA A 283 -12.89 -7.48 30.54
N ASP A 284 -14.00 -7.35 29.81
CA ASP A 284 -15.24 -6.74 30.31
C ASP A 284 -15.86 -7.61 31.43
N GLU A 285 -15.89 -8.92 31.25
CA GLU A 285 -16.36 -9.88 32.27
C GLU A 285 -15.48 -9.87 33.52
N ALA A 286 -14.16 -9.83 33.37
CA ALA A 286 -13.22 -9.74 34.48
C ALA A 286 -13.37 -8.41 35.25
N ALA A 287 -13.58 -7.30 34.53
CA ALA A 287 -13.84 -5.99 35.14
C ALA A 287 -15.16 -5.98 35.93
N LEU A 288 -16.22 -6.57 35.37
CA LEU A 288 -17.51 -6.72 36.03
C LEU A 288 -17.40 -7.60 37.29
N SER A 289 -16.74 -8.75 37.19
CA SER A 289 -16.50 -9.65 38.33
C SER A 289 -15.69 -8.96 39.45
N LYS A 290 -14.69 -8.16 39.08
CA LYS A 290 -13.92 -7.35 40.04
C LYS A 290 -14.77 -6.27 40.70
N ALA A 291 -15.65 -5.60 39.96
CA ALA A 291 -16.57 -4.62 40.52
C ALA A 291 -17.59 -5.27 41.47
N LEU A 292 -18.15 -6.41 41.10
CA LEU A 292 -19.10 -7.18 41.94
C LEU A 292 -18.45 -7.66 43.24
N SER A 293 -17.21 -8.15 43.18
CA SER A 293 -16.48 -8.59 44.39
C SER A 293 -16.11 -7.42 45.31
N ALA A 294 -15.78 -6.24 44.77
CA ALA A 294 -15.58 -5.03 45.56
C ALA A 294 -16.87 -4.59 46.28
N ILE A 295 -18.02 -4.61 45.59
CA ILE A 295 -19.32 -4.32 46.19
C ILE A 295 -19.63 -5.32 47.31
N THR A 296 -19.43 -6.61 47.07
CA THR A 296 -19.69 -7.67 48.06
C THR A 296 -18.81 -7.52 49.31
N THR A 297 -17.59 -7.01 49.16
CA THR A 297 -16.68 -6.73 50.28
C THR A 297 -17.09 -5.49 51.08
N SER A 298 -17.71 -4.50 50.43
CA SER A 298 -18.22 -3.28 51.09
C SER A 298 -19.58 -3.44 51.78
N ILE A 299 -20.31 -4.53 51.48
CA ILE A 299 -21.61 -4.86 52.09
C ILE A 299 -21.44 -5.73 53.35
N LYS A 300 -20.25 -6.30 53.59
CA LYS A 300 -19.88 -6.93 54.86
C LYS A 300 -19.30 -5.90 55.83
#